data_AF-A0A6A3LY84-F1
#
_entry.id   AF-A0A6A3LY84-F1
#
_cell.length_a   1.000
_cell.length_b   1.000
_cell.length_c   1.000
_cell.angle_alpha   90.00
_cell.angle_beta   90.00
_cell.angle_gamma   90.00
#
_symmetry.space_group_name_H-M   'P 1'
#
loop_
_entity.id
_entity.type
_entity.pdbx_description
1 polymer ?
#
loop_
_entity_poly.entity_id
_entity_poly.type
_entity_poly.pdbx_seq_one_letter_code
_entity_poly.pdbx_strand_id
1 'polypeptide(L)'
;MAKSWLTWPRSHWTASLPASASSSLLPGRDPPTGSRGTIWGSPDRSGNFTIASAANKKMGLEENAGEHSNFAMGKDLPALRQRYAAAGFTRVQIWPFQCVVELWSGEEFAKFLEDTHPMEGEALRAKRRAIVTRMADEWLAKGTPIGLETYIILARK
;
A
#
# COMPACT_ATOMS: atom_id res chain seq x y z
N MET A 1 23.91 4.54 -36.26
CA MET A 1 22.99 3.37 -36.34
C MET A 1 23.31 2.45 -35.17
N ALA A 2 22.30 2.18 -34.35
CA ALA A 2 22.45 1.58 -33.03
C ALA A 2 22.56 0.04 -33.07
N LYS A 3 23.51 -0.50 -32.30
CA LYS A 3 23.40 -1.81 -31.64
C LYS A 3 24.18 -1.72 -30.33
N SER A 4 23.47 -1.79 -29.21
CA SER A 4 24.06 -2.24 -27.94
C SER A 4 22.97 -2.86 -27.10
N TRP A 5 23.26 -4.08 -26.66
CA TRP A 5 22.43 -4.96 -25.87
C TRP A 5 22.56 -4.56 -24.41
N LEU A 6 21.44 -4.38 -23.71
CA LEU A 6 21.39 -4.38 -22.25
C LEU A 6 20.46 -5.51 -21.82
N THR A 7 21.06 -6.67 -21.64
CA THR A 7 20.54 -7.78 -20.86
C THR A 7 20.34 -7.32 -19.42
N TRP A 8 19.09 -7.32 -18.95
CA TRP A 8 18.77 -7.14 -17.53
C TRP A 8 18.77 -8.52 -16.85
N PRO A 9 19.53 -8.72 -15.76
CA PRO A 9 19.51 -9.98 -15.06
C PRO A 9 18.19 -10.16 -14.31
N ARG A 10 17.43 -11.18 -14.72
CA ARG A 10 16.36 -11.80 -13.94
C ARG A 10 17.01 -12.64 -12.85
N SER A 11 17.10 -12.13 -11.63
CA SER A 11 17.18 -13.02 -10.46
C SER A 11 16.82 -12.30 -9.16
N HIS A 12 16.00 -13.00 -8.36
CA HIS A 12 15.68 -12.75 -6.94
C HIS A 12 14.62 -11.68 -6.61
N TRP A 13 13.36 -11.95 -6.98
CA TRP A 13 12.22 -11.55 -6.16
C TRP A 13 11.62 -12.79 -5.48
N THR A 14 12.33 -13.32 -4.51
CA THR A 14 11.75 -14.15 -3.45
C THR A 14 11.84 -13.32 -2.17
N ALA A 15 10.89 -12.41 -1.99
CA ALA A 15 10.56 -11.94 -0.65
C ALA A 15 9.34 -12.73 -0.21
N SER A 16 9.59 -13.92 0.33
CA SER A 16 8.64 -14.57 1.23
C SER A 16 8.23 -13.53 2.26
N LEU A 17 6.96 -13.11 2.24
CA LEU A 17 6.38 -12.31 3.31
C LEU A 17 6.47 -13.15 4.59
N PRO A 18 7.23 -12.74 5.62
CA PRO A 18 6.94 -13.21 6.95
C PRO A 18 5.67 -12.47 7.38
N ALA A 19 4.58 -13.22 7.49
CA ALA A 19 3.52 -12.83 8.41
C ALA A 19 4.16 -12.55 9.77
N SER A 20 3.77 -11.43 10.39
CA SER A 20 4.17 -10.98 11.72
C SER A 20 5.66 -10.56 11.91
N ALA A 21 6.00 -9.32 11.56
CA ALA A 21 6.98 -8.51 12.29
C ALA A 21 7.09 -7.11 11.67
N SER A 22 6.35 -6.12 12.20
CA SER A 22 6.91 -4.82 12.61
C SER A 22 5.84 -3.94 13.24
N SER A 23 5.28 -4.39 14.36
CA SER A 23 4.68 -3.48 15.34
C SER A 23 5.71 -3.28 16.46
N SER A 24 6.62 -2.34 16.29
CA SER A 24 7.54 -1.93 17.36
C SER A 24 7.67 -0.41 17.38
N LEU A 25 6.57 0.26 17.72
CA LEU A 25 6.61 1.59 18.33
C LEU A 25 5.74 1.57 19.61
N LEU A 26 6.17 0.74 20.56
CA LEU A 26 5.88 0.96 21.97
C LEU A 26 6.77 2.10 22.49
N PRO A 27 6.30 2.92 23.44
CA PRO A 27 7.11 3.99 24.01
C PRO A 27 8.28 3.39 24.82
N GLY A 28 9.52 3.86 24.57
CA GLY A 28 10.68 3.54 25.42
C GLY A 28 11.85 2.81 24.78
N ARG A 29 11.91 2.64 23.46
CA ARG A 29 13.17 2.30 22.77
C ARG A 29 13.38 3.31 21.65
N ASP A 30 14.52 4.00 21.70
CA ASP A 30 15.05 4.70 20.53
C ASP A 30 14.96 3.74 19.34
N PRO A 31 14.42 4.16 18.18
CA PRO A 31 14.45 3.32 17.01
C PRO A 31 15.92 2.99 16.74
N PRO A 32 16.31 1.70 16.71
CA PRO A 32 17.67 1.34 16.32
C PRO A 32 17.88 1.98 14.95
N THR A 33 19.02 2.64 14.78
CA THR A 33 19.47 3.23 13.52
C THR A 33 19.03 2.34 12.34
N GLY A 34 17.97 2.77 11.62
CA GLY A 34 17.45 2.07 10.45
C GLY A 34 16.07 1.41 10.52
N SER A 35 15.09 1.89 11.30
CA SER A 35 13.69 1.47 11.08
C SER A 35 13.12 2.05 9.77
N ARG A 36 13.38 1.37 8.65
CA ARG A 36 12.72 1.61 7.35
C ARG A 36 11.26 1.15 7.44
N GLY A 37 10.38 1.98 8.00
CA GLY A 37 8.93 1.78 7.97
C GLY A 37 8.27 2.73 6.98
N THR A 38 7.54 2.21 6.01
CA THR A 38 6.70 3.03 5.12
C THR A 38 5.43 3.42 5.87
N ILE A 39 5.22 4.73 6.09
CA ILE A 39 3.96 5.24 6.64
C ILE A 39 3.00 5.46 5.47
N TRP A 40 1.88 4.74 5.48
CA TRP A 40 0.81 4.93 4.51
C TRP A 40 -0.16 5.97 5.04
N GLY A 41 -0.62 6.85 4.16
CA GLY A 41 -1.53 7.95 4.47
C GLY A 41 -2.95 7.48 4.73
N SER A 42 -3.91 8.07 4.05
CA SER A 42 -5.32 7.72 4.20
C SER A 42 -5.70 6.49 3.36
N PRO A 43 -6.43 5.51 3.93
CA PRO A 43 -7.09 4.45 3.16
C PRO A 43 -8.01 4.98 2.07
N ASP A 44 -8.68 6.12 2.30
CA ASP A 44 -9.61 6.76 1.37
C ASP A 44 -8.91 7.31 0.12
N ARG A 45 -7.59 7.44 0.18
CA ARG A 45 -6.73 7.87 -0.93
C ARG A 45 -5.86 6.75 -1.46
N SER A 46 -6.02 5.54 -0.93
CA SER A 46 -5.11 4.40 -1.18
C SER A 46 -5.82 3.21 -1.83
N GLY A 47 -6.46 3.46 -2.98
CA GLY A 47 -7.26 2.47 -3.71
C GLY A 47 -6.54 1.15 -3.98
N ASN A 48 -5.21 1.18 -4.17
CA ASN A 48 -4.41 -0.01 -4.47
C ASN A 48 -4.57 -1.12 -3.40
N PHE A 49 -4.67 -0.74 -2.12
CA PHE A 49 -4.86 -1.69 -1.01
C PHE A 49 -6.32 -1.78 -0.56
N THR A 50 -7.03 -0.65 -0.56
CA THR A 50 -8.41 -0.57 -0.09
C THR A 50 -9.35 -1.41 -0.98
N ILE A 51 -9.17 -1.37 -2.31
CA ILE A 51 -9.99 -2.17 -3.24
C ILE A 51 -9.74 -3.67 -3.04
N ALA A 52 -8.48 -4.08 -2.94
CA ALA A 52 -8.10 -5.49 -2.75
C ALA A 52 -8.67 -6.07 -1.43
N SER A 53 -8.52 -5.32 -0.33
CA SER A 53 -9.08 -5.70 0.98
C SER A 53 -10.60 -5.81 0.94
N ALA A 54 -11.29 -4.85 0.32
CA ALA A 54 -12.74 -4.87 0.18
C ALA A 54 -13.23 -6.03 -0.70
N ALA A 55 -12.51 -6.35 -1.77
CA ALA A 55 -12.81 -7.50 -2.63
C ALA A 55 -12.65 -8.82 -1.87
N ASN A 56 -11.57 -8.98 -1.10
CA ASN A 56 -11.33 -10.16 -0.25
C ASN A 56 -12.44 -10.34 0.79
N LYS A 57 -12.88 -9.25 1.43
CA LYS A 57 -14.03 -9.28 2.35
C LYS A 57 -15.30 -9.79 1.66
N LYS A 58 -15.60 -9.30 0.45
CA LYS A 58 -16.77 -9.74 -0.34
C LYS A 58 -16.67 -11.21 -0.77
N MET A 59 -15.46 -11.76 -0.80
CA MET A 59 -15.17 -13.16 -1.12
C MET A 59 -15.19 -14.08 0.11
N GLY A 60 -15.30 -13.54 1.33
CA GLY A 60 -15.20 -14.31 2.58
C GLY A 60 -13.76 -14.70 2.95
N LEU A 61 -12.75 -14.00 2.42
CA LEU A 61 -11.33 -14.24 2.68
C LEU A 61 -10.86 -13.38 3.86
N GLU A 62 -11.33 -13.72 5.06
CA GLU A 62 -11.22 -12.89 6.27
C GLU A 62 -9.77 -12.53 6.66
N GLU A 63 -8.81 -13.43 6.46
CA GLU A 63 -7.39 -13.19 6.79
C GLU A 63 -6.78 -12.01 6.01
N ASN A 64 -7.32 -11.70 4.83
CA ASN A 64 -6.82 -10.63 3.95
C ASN A 64 -7.89 -9.56 3.68
N ALA A 65 -8.91 -9.45 4.55
CA ALA A 65 -10.07 -8.56 4.39
C ALA A 65 -9.99 -7.28 5.22
N GLY A 66 -9.02 -7.17 6.14
CA GLY A 66 -8.85 -6.05 7.06
C GLY A 66 -7.99 -4.90 6.52
N GLU A 67 -8.18 -3.69 7.09
CA GLU A 67 -7.30 -2.55 6.84
C GLU A 67 -5.84 -2.92 7.15
N HIS A 68 -4.93 -2.60 6.23
CA HIS A 68 -3.52 -2.89 6.41
C HIS A 68 -2.95 -2.07 7.58
N SER A 69 -2.19 -2.71 8.47
CA SER A 69 -1.64 -2.10 9.69
C SER A 69 -0.79 -0.85 9.44
N ASN A 70 -0.13 -0.76 8.28
CA ASN A 70 0.64 0.42 7.86
C ASN A 70 -0.17 1.73 7.77
N PHE A 71 -1.51 1.64 7.63
CA PHE A 71 -2.38 2.83 7.68
C PHE A 71 -2.56 3.38 9.10
N ALA A 72 -2.34 2.55 10.14
CA ALA A 72 -2.63 2.91 11.52
C ALA A 72 -1.86 4.17 11.99
N MET A 73 -0.65 4.38 11.46
CA MET A 73 0.16 5.54 11.80
C MET A 73 -0.20 6.78 10.99
N GLY A 74 -0.57 6.63 9.71
CA GLY A 74 -0.72 7.76 8.82
C GLY A 74 -2.14 8.27 8.60
N LYS A 75 -3.16 7.52 9.04
CA LYS A 75 -4.55 8.01 9.04
C LYS A 75 -4.81 9.11 10.07
N ASP A 76 -3.96 9.23 11.10
CA ASP A 76 -4.03 10.26 12.13
C ASP A 76 -2.76 11.14 12.12
N LEU A 77 -2.79 12.18 11.28
CA LEU A 77 -1.69 13.14 11.15
C LEU A 77 -1.38 13.91 12.44
N PRO A 78 -2.37 14.40 13.23
CA PRO A 78 -2.11 14.97 14.54
C PRO A 78 -1.34 14.02 15.49
N ALA A 79 -1.79 12.78 15.62
CA ALA A 79 -1.09 11.80 16.46
C ALA A 79 0.30 11.48 15.91
N LEU A 80 0.47 11.41 14.59
CA LEU A 80 1.79 11.22 13.97
C LEU A 80 2.75 12.36 14.34
N ARG A 81 2.30 13.62 14.29
CA ARG A 81 3.11 14.78 14.70
C ARG A 81 3.48 14.71 16.18
N GLN A 82 2.56 14.30 17.05
CA GLN A 82 2.83 14.11 18.47
C GLN A 82 3.87 13.02 18.72
N ARG A 83 3.86 11.92 17.95
CA ARG A 83 4.88 10.87 18.04
C ARG A 83 6.27 11.40 17.71
N TYR A 84 6.40 12.22 16.66
CA TYR A 84 7.67 12.87 16.34
C TYR A 84 8.12 13.83 17.46
N ALA A 85 7.21 14.63 18.01
CA ALA A 85 7.52 15.54 19.12
C ALA A 85 7.98 14.78 20.37
N ALA A 86 7.28 13.70 20.73
CA ALA A 86 7.63 12.84 21.86
C ALA A 86 8.99 12.13 21.67
N ALA A 87 9.39 11.87 20.42
CA ALA A 87 10.70 11.34 20.06
C ALA A 87 11.81 12.42 20.00
N GLY A 88 11.52 13.65 20.42
CA GLY A 88 12.49 14.76 20.49
C GLY A 88 12.68 15.51 19.17
N PHE A 89 11.90 15.22 18.13
CA PHE A 89 11.99 15.96 16.88
C PHE A 89 11.23 17.28 16.94
N THR A 90 11.80 18.31 16.32
CA THR A 90 11.22 19.64 16.13
C THR A 90 11.04 19.95 14.64
N ARG A 91 10.26 20.99 14.33
CA ARG A 91 10.03 21.49 12.95
C ARG A 91 9.57 20.40 11.96
N VAL A 92 8.66 19.53 12.40
CA VAL A 92 8.14 18.41 11.61
C VAL A 92 7.24 18.91 10.47
N GLN A 93 7.66 18.68 9.24
CA GLN A 93 6.88 18.89 8.01
C GLN A 93 6.46 17.55 7.44
N ILE A 94 5.19 17.45 7.03
CA ILE A 94 4.59 16.23 6.51
C ILE A 94 3.81 16.64 5.26
N TRP A 95 4.13 16.03 4.13
CA TRP A 95 3.41 16.23 2.87
C TRP A 95 2.83 14.90 2.38
N PRO A 96 1.55 14.86 2.01
CA PRO A 96 1.00 13.70 1.31
C PRO A 96 1.64 13.58 -0.08
N PHE A 97 1.97 12.35 -0.45
CA PHE A 97 2.48 11.99 -1.77
C PHE A 97 1.71 10.78 -2.29
N GLN A 98 1.16 10.89 -3.49
CA GLN A 98 0.35 9.84 -4.09
C GLN A 98 1.19 8.99 -5.05
N CYS A 99 1.42 7.72 -4.68
CA CYS A 99 2.03 6.71 -5.54
C CYS A 99 0.95 6.11 -6.45
N VAL A 100 0.75 6.68 -7.64
CA VAL A 100 -0.27 6.25 -8.60
C VAL A 100 0.22 5.05 -9.41
N VAL A 101 -0.65 4.06 -9.65
CA VAL A 101 -0.33 2.85 -10.46
C VAL A 101 -0.57 3.08 -11.97
N GLU A 102 -1.12 4.25 -12.34
CA GLU A 102 -1.40 4.70 -13.71
C GLU A 102 -2.35 3.77 -14.50
N LEU A 103 -3.32 3.17 -13.80
CA LEU A 103 -4.36 2.32 -14.38
C LEU A 103 -5.68 3.09 -14.37
N TRP A 104 -6.36 3.13 -15.52
CA TRP A 104 -7.50 4.01 -15.77
C TRP A 104 -8.80 3.26 -16.03
N SER A 105 -8.79 1.95 -15.83
CA SER A 105 -9.98 1.11 -15.85
C SER A 105 -9.93 0.05 -14.75
N GLY A 106 -11.11 -0.40 -14.33
CA GLY A 106 -11.20 -1.52 -13.40
C GLY A 106 -10.68 -2.82 -13.99
N GLU A 107 -10.78 -3.01 -15.30
CA GLU A 107 -10.25 -4.20 -15.99
C GLU A 107 -8.72 -4.27 -15.89
N GLU A 108 -8.03 -3.16 -16.21
CA GLU A 108 -6.58 -3.07 -16.10
C GLU A 108 -6.12 -3.30 -14.65
N PHE A 109 -6.83 -2.72 -13.68
CA PHE A 109 -6.52 -2.92 -12.26
C PHE A 109 -6.79 -4.37 -11.80
N ALA A 110 -7.88 -4.98 -12.25
CA ALA A 110 -8.17 -6.38 -11.94
C ALA A 110 -7.10 -7.31 -12.49
N LYS A 111 -6.65 -7.09 -13.73
CA LYS A 111 -5.53 -7.83 -14.32
C LYS A 111 -4.25 -7.65 -13.51
N PHE A 112 -3.91 -6.41 -13.14
CA PHE A 112 -2.75 -6.12 -12.29
C PHE A 112 -2.81 -6.86 -10.94
N LEU A 113 -3.98 -6.94 -10.30
CA LEU A 113 -4.14 -7.70 -9.06
C LEU A 113 -4.13 -9.22 -9.24
N GLU A 114 -4.52 -9.74 -10.41
CA GLU A 114 -4.35 -11.16 -10.74
C GLU A 114 -2.87 -11.51 -10.91
N ASP A 115 -2.11 -10.65 -11.59
CA ASP A 115 -0.68 -10.85 -11.85
C ASP A 115 0.16 -10.75 -10.56
N THR A 116 -0.19 -9.83 -9.66
CA THR A 116 0.55 -9.58 -8.40
C THR A 116 0.09 -10.43 -7.22
N HIS A 117 -1.16 -10.89 -7.22
CA HIS A 117 -1.76 -11.69 -6.16
C HIS A 117 -2.56 -12.86 -6.77
N PRO A 118 -1.85 -13.86 -7.32
CA PRO A 118 -2.49 -14.99 -7.98
C PRO A 118 -3.33 -15.79 -6.99
N MET A 119 -4.46 -16.32 -7.49
CA MET A 119 -5.33 -17.23 -6.76
C MET A 119 -5.54 -18.52 -7.55
N GLU A 120 -5.63 -19.63 -6.83
CA GLU A 120 -5.93 -20.93 -7.42
C GLU A 120 -7.43 -21.09 -7.71
N GLY A 121 -7.75 -21.77 -8.80
CA GLY A 121 -9.13 -22.05 -9.22
C GLY A 121 -9.72 -21.00 -10.16
N GLU A 122 -10.11 -21.45 -11.36
CA GLU A 122 -10.63 -20.57 -12.41
C GLU A 122 -11.89 -19.81 -11.99
N ALA A 123 -12.87 -20.50 -11.40
CA ALA A 123 -14.11 -19.88 -10.93
C ALA A 123 -13.85 -18.82 -9.84
N LEU A 124 -12.86 -19.05 -8.97
CA LEU A 124 -12.50 -18.12 -7.90
C LEU A 124 -11.83 -16.87 -8.46
N ARG A 125 -10.90 -17.04 -9.41
CA ARG A 125 -10.27 -15.93 -10.15
C ARG A 125 -11.31 -15.10 -10.89
N ALA A 126 -12.18 -15.74 -11.69
CA ALA A 126 -13.23 -15.04 -12.44
C ALA A 126 -14.16 -14.23 -11.53
N LYS A 127 -14.56 -14.82 -10.38
CA LYS A 127 -15.36 -14.13 -9.37
C LYS A 127 -14.64 -12.93 -8.76
N ARG A 128 -13.36 -13.08 -8.37
CA ARG A 128 -12.54 -11.97 -7.83
C ARG A 128 -12.35 -10.88 -8.87
N ARG A 129 -12.04 -11.24 -10.12
CA ARG A 129 -11.87 -10.30 -11.25
C ARG A 129 -13.10 -9.43 -11.43
N ALA A 130 -14.29 -10.02 -11.48
CA ALA A 130 -15.53 -9.29 -11.64
C ALA A 130 -15.80 -8.31 -10.47
N ILE A 131 -15.51 -8.73 -9.24
CA ILE A 131 -15.66 -7.89 -8.04
C ILE A 131 -14.68 -6.71 -8.07
N VAL A 132 -13.40 -6.99 -8.32
CA VAL A 132 -12.33 -5.98 -8.36
C VAL A 132 -12.58 -4.98 -9.47
N THR A 133 -12.92 -5.44 -10.67
CA THR A 133 -13.23 -4.57 -11.82
C THR A 133 -14.28 -3.53 -11.43
N ARG A 134 -15.44 -3.98 -10.95
CA ARG A 134 -16.52 -3.08 -10.51
C ARG A 134 -16.06 -2.11 -9.41
N MET A 135 -15.36 -2.58 -8.39
CA MET A 135 -14.91 -1.72 -7.28
C MET A 135 -13.87 -0.68 -7.72
N ALA A 136 -13.02 -1.03 -8.68
CA ALA A 136 -12.04 -0.12 -9.24
C ALA A 136 -12.68 0.92 -10.16
N ASP A 137 -13.68 0.54 -10.97
CA ASP A 137 -14.48 1.50 -11.72
C ASP A 137 -15.23 2.46 -10.79
N GLU A 138 -15.82 1.94 -9.70
CA GLU A 138 -16.46 2.76 -8.65
C GLU A 138 -15.48 3.70 -7.95
N TRP A 139 -14.21 3.29 -7.82
CA TRP A 139 -13.15 4.14 -7.26
C TRP A 139 -12.78 5.27 -8.24
N LEU A 140 -12.51 4.92 -9.50
CA LEU A 140 -12.13 5.85 -10.55
C LEU A 140 -13.24 6.86 -10.85
N ALA A 141 -14.51 6.44 -10.78
CA ALA A 141 -15.68 7.31 -10.96
C ALA A 141 -15.75 8.45 -9.93
N LYS A 142 -15.06 8.33 -8.77
CA LYS A 142 -14.94 9.43 -7.79
C LYS A 142 -13.93 10.50 -8.21
N GLY A 143 -13.19 10.30 -9.32
CA GLY A 143 -12.12 11.17 -9.76
C GLY A 143 -10.79 10.97 -9.00
N THR A 144 -10.68 9.92 -8.19
CA THR A 144 -9.46 9.61 -7.42
C THR A 144 -8.64 8.56 -8.17
N PRO A 145 -7.34 8.78 -8.42
CA PRO A 145 -6.50 7.76 -9.05
C PRO A 145 -6.35 6.53 -8.15
N ILE A 146 -6.16 5.36 -8.75
CA ILE A 146 -5.78 4.16 -8.00
C ILE A 146 -4.30 4.26 -7.64
N GLY A 147 -4.02 4.24 -6.34
CA GLY A 147 -2.66 4.41 -5.83
C GLY A 147 -2.55 4.11 -4.35
N LEU A 148 -1.42 4.52 -3.78
CA LEU A 148 -1.14 4.51 -2.36
C LEU A 148 -0.77 5.92 -1.92
N GLU A 149 -1.50 6.48 -0.95
CA GLU A 149 -1.05 7.70 -0.29
C GLU A 149 0.07 7.33 0.68
N THR A 150 1.16 8.08 0.64
CA THR A 150 2.30 8.00 1.55
C THR A 150 2.65 9.39 2.04
N TYR A 151 3.56 9.49 3.01
CA TYR A 151 4.05 10.79 3.47
C TYR A 151 5.53 10.97 3.21
N ILE A 152 5.87 12.15 2.70
CA ILE A 152 7.23 12.68 2.78
C ILE A 152 7.33 13.44 4.10
N ILE A 153 8.23 13.02 4.97
CA ILE A 153 8.39 13.58 6.31
C ILE A 153 9.79 14.16 6.46
N LEU A 154 9.86 15.44 6.80
CA LEU A 154 11.08 16.15 7.15
C LEU A 154 10.99 16.58 8.61
N ALA A 155 11.99 16.22 9.41
CA ALA A 155 12.04 16.58 10.83
C ALA A 155 13.47 16.93 11.24
N ARG A 156 13.62 17.87 12.19
CA ARG A 156 14.90 18.20 12.83
C ARG A 156 14.96 17.48 14.17
N LYS A 157 16.11 16.88 14.50
CA LYS A 157 16.38 16.42 15.85
C LYS A 157 16.93 17.58 16.68
#